data_AF-A0A9Q1CPL4-F1
#
_entry.id   AF-A0A9Q1CPL4-F1
#
_cell.length_a   1.000
_cell.length_b   1.000
_cell.length_c   1.000
_cell.angle_alpha   90.00
_cell.angle_beta   90.00
_cell.angle_gamma   90.00
#
_symmetry.space_group_name_H-M   'P 1'
#
loop_
_entity.id
_entity.type
_entity.pdbx_description
1 polymer ?
#
loop_
_entity_poly.entity_id
_entity_poly.type
_entity_poly.pdbx_seq_one_letter_code
_entity_poly.pdbx_strand_id
1 'polypeptide(L)'
;MCLILRMNSGNLQSRWMGTISLPNNHKKCVVFSTVSDVSIKNEKIQWDTFVKRVLDMPNQKSLVKLEGICVNQANLYLVHEHLTCDSLESIISSKRIENYRYGPFSTSEVASYLMEILEGMEVLHSFGFLHPGLSAKKVLLTDTGQCKLYNFFLAEDAPNKAKSMKSNKDCLINDLSPEALLRNEYTQASDVWCVAVVLWNLMTYGMI
;
A
#
# COMPACT_ATOMS: atom_id res chain seq x y z
N MET A 1 22.82 -1.44 9.61
CA MET A 1 21.83 -0.89 8.66
C MET A 1 22.42 0.34 8.00
N CYS A 2 22.27 0.49 6.69
CA CYS A 2 22.63 1.72 5.98
C CYS A 2 21.39 2.26 5.27
N LEU A 3 20.95 3.47 5.62
CA LEU A 3 19.89 4.18 4.91
C LEU A 3 20.52 4.94 3.75
N ILE A 4 19.99 4.76 2.55
CA ILE A 4 20.58 5.29 1.32
C ILE A 4 19.74 6.44 0.78
N LEU A 5 18.43 6.23 0.65
CA LEU A 5 17.55 7.19 -0.01
C LEU A 5 16.22 7.30 0.76
N ARG A 6 15.78 8.54 1.01
CA ARG A 6 14.41 8.79 1.47
C ARG A 6 13.46 8.63 0.29
N MET A 7 12.54 7.68 0.38
CA MET A 7 11.46 7.55 -0.59
C MET A 7 10.35 8.54 -0.23
N ASN A 8 9.59 8.99 -1.25
CA ASN A 8 8.55 10.00 -1.07
C ASN A 8 7.62 9.62 0.10
N SER A 9 7.70 10.38 1.19
CA SER A 9 7.07 10.02 2.46
C SER A 9 5.69 10.65 2.53
N GLY A 10 4.63 9.84 2.57
CA GLY A 10 3.31 10.33 2.92
C GLY A 10 3.29 10.90 4.34
N ASN A 11 2.27 11.69 4.69
CA ASN A 11 2.20 12.42 5.96
C ASN A 11 2.33 11.55 7.23
N LEU A 12 2.15 10.24 7.14
CA LEU A 12 1.99 9.35 8.30
C LEU A 12 3.09 8.30 8.49
N GLN A 13 3.74 7.86 7.41
CA GLN A 13 4.85 6.90 7.47
C GLN A 13 5.99 7.41 6.59
N SER A 14 7.20 7.35 7.13
CA SER A 14 8.43 7.66 6.41
C SER A 14 9.04 6.38 5.86
N ARG A 15 9.42 6.39 4.58
CA ARG A 15 10.07 5.27 3.91
C ARG A 15 11.46 5.59 3.45
N TRP A 16 12.34 4.59 3.56
CA TRP A 16 13.73 4.70 3.18
C TRP A 16 14.17 3.43 2.47
N MET A 17 14.92 3.57 1.39
CA MET A 17 15.65 2.46 0.81
C MET A 17 17.00 2.32 1.51
N GLY A 18 17.43 1.09 1.76
CA GLY A 18 18.73 0.83 2.35
C GLY A 18 19.16 -0.62 2.23
N THR A 19 20.17 -1.01 2.99
CA THR A 19 20.71 -2.37 2.98
C THR A 19 20.78 -3.00 4.37
N ILE A 20 20.52 -4.31 4.42
CA ILE A 20 20.77 -5.19 5.58
C ILE A 20 21.85 -6.21 5.23
N SER A 21 22.60 -6.64 6.25
CA SER A 21 23.55 -7.74 6.14
C SER A 21 22.86 -9.03 6.56
N LEU A 22 22.92 -10.04 5.72
CA LEU A 22 22.46 -11.40 6.02
C LEU A 22 23.57 -12.20 6.73
N PRO A 23 23.25 -13.31 7.42
CA PRO A 23 24.23 -14.15 8.13
C PRO A 23 25.41 -14.61 7.25
N ASN A 24 25.20 -14.72 5.94
CA ASN A 24 26.19 -15.16 4.97
C ASN A 24 27.09 -14.01 4.44
N ASN A 25 27.13 -12.85 5.12
CA ASN A 25 27.79 -11.61 4.67
C ASN A 25 27.28 -11.01 3.35
N HIS A 26 26.23 -11.57 2.76
CA HIS A 26 25.54 -10.97 1.63
C HIS A 26 24.74 -9.75 2.07
N LYS A 27 24.83 -8.65 1.30
CA LYS A 27 24.00 -7.46 1.48
C LYS A 27 22.74 -7.59 0.65
N LYS A 28 21.58 -7.29 1.25
CA LYS A 28 20.28 -7.27 0.59
C LYS A 28 19.69 -5.87 0.65
N CYS A 29 19.18 -5.38 -0.49
CA CYS A 29 18.41 -4.14 -0.55
C CYS A 29 17.02 -4.36 0.06
N VAL A 30 16.57 -3.39 0.86
CA VAL A 30 15.30 -3.44 1.60
C VAL A 30 14.69 -2.05 1.71
N VAL A 31 13.40 -2.01 2.05
CA VAL A 31 12.66 -0.79 2.33
C VAL A 31 12.32 -0.72 3.81
N PHE A 32 12.81 0.31 4.48
CA PHE A 32 12.50 0.62 5.87
C PHE A 32 11.28 1.52 5.94
N SER A 33 10.32 1.18 6.80
CA SER A 33 9.18 2.03 7.13
C SER A 33 9.18 2.31 8.62
N THR A 34 8.96 3.57 8.99
CA THR A 34 8.75 3.98 10.38
C THR A 34 7.68 5.08 10.44
N VAL A 35 7.19 5.36 11.64
CA VAL A 35 6.24 6.43 11.88
C VAL A 35 6.85 7.78 11.49
N SER A 36 6.09 8.68 10.86
CA SER A 36 6.62 10.00 10.49
C SER A 36 6.77 10.89 11.72
N ASP A 37 7.76 11.80 11.70
CA ASP A 37 7.99 12.77 12.80
C ASP A 37 6.74 13.62 13.11
N VAL A 38 5.92 13.89 12.09
CA VAL A 38 4.65 14.62 12.20
C VAL A 38 3.59 13.80 12.95
N SER A 39 3.62 12.47 12.82
CA SER A 39 2.67 11.58 13.49
C SER A 39 3.05 11.33 14.94
N ILE A 40 4.35 11.26 15.25
CA ILE A 40 4.86 11.17 16.63
C ILE A 40 4.36 12.37 17.45
N LYS A 41 4.50 13.59 16.91
CA LYS A 41 4.11 14.83 17.61
C LYS A 41 2.61 14.96 17.86
N ASN A 42 1.78 14.23 17.12
CA ASN A 42 0.33 14.34 17.21
C ASN A 42 -0.33 13.10 17.83
N GLU A 43 0.43 12.09 18.28
CA GLU A 43 -0.06 10.81 18.81
C GLU A 43 -1.14 10.14 17.93
N LYS A 44 -1.04 10.32 16.60
CA LYS A 44 -2.14 9.94 15.68
C LYS A 44 -2.17 8.47 15.26
N ILE A 45 -1.17 7.67 15.64
CA ILE A 45 -0.99 6.30 15.12
C ILE A 45 -0.50 5.38 16.23
N GLN A 46 -1.12 4.20 16.33
CA GLN A 46 -0.68 3.15 17.25
C GLN A 46 0.42 2.28 16.62
N TRP A 47 1.63 2.85 16.48
CA TRP A 47 2.72 2.20 15.73
C TRP A 47 3.15 0.85 16.31
N ASP A 48 3.23 0.71 17.63
CA ASP A 48 3.62 -0.56 18.26
C ASP A 48 2.59 -1.66 18.01
N THR A 49 1.30 -1.32 18.08
CA THR A 49 0.20 -2.23 17.73
C THR A 49 0.27 -2.61 16.25
N PHE A 50 0.55 -1.65 15.38
CA PHE A 50 0.73 -1.89 13.95
C PHE A 50 1.86 -2.89 13.71
N VAL A 51 3.05 -2.65 14.27
CA VAL A 51 4.20 -3.54 14.11
C VAL A 51 3.91 -4.95 14.63
N LYS A 52 3.29 -5.08 15.81
CA LYS A 52 2.90 -6.38 16.37
C LYS A 52 1.97 -7.15 15.43
N ARG A 53 0.87 -6.52 14.97
CA ARG A 53 -0.08 -7.17 14.07
C ARG A 53 0.56 -7.53 12.73
N VAL A 54 1.48 -6.71 12.20
CA VAL A 54 2.22 -7.03 10.96
C VAL A 54 3.13 -8.25 11.14
N LEU A 55 3.79 -8.38 12.30
CA LEU A 55 4.63 -9.54 12.62
C LEU A 55 3.82 -10.84 12.74
N ASP A 56 2.56 -10.75 13.19
CA ASP A 56 1.66 -11.89 13.33
C ASP A 56 1.02 -12.33 12.00
N MET A 57 1.09 -11.50 10.95
CA MET A 57 0.53 -11.83 9.65
C MET A 57 1.28 -12.98 8.96
N PRO A 58 0.58 -13.90 8.28
CA PRO A 58 1.22 -14.92 7.48
C PRO A 58 1.94 -14.29 6.30
N ASN A 59 2.99 -14.96 5.82
CA ASN A 59 3.62 -14.58 4.56
C ASN A 59 2.64 -14.82 3.40
N GLN A 60 2.28 -13.75 2.69
CA GLN A 60 1.28 -13.76 1.63
C GLN A 60 1.84 -13.13 0.36
N LYS A 61 1.56 -13.73 -0.79
CA LYS A 61 2.12 -13.28 -2.08
C LYS A 61 1.62 -11.89 -2.46
N SER A 62 0.36 -11.61 -2.14
CA SER A 62 -0.34 -10.36 -2.46
C SER A 62 -0.02 -9.20 -1.52
N LEU A 63 0.86 -9.40 -0.54
CA LEU A 63 1.37 -8.34 0.34
C LEU A 63 2.88 -8.17 0.10
N VAL A 64 3.38 -6.96 0.33
CA VAL A 64 4.83 -6.74 0.38
C VAL A 64 5.40 -7.50 1.59
N LYS A 65 6.35 -8.38 1.34
CA LYS A 65 6.90 -9.26 2.37
C LYS A 65 7.66 -8.47 3.44
N LEU A 66 7.38 -8.82 4.69
CA LEU A 66 8.19 -8.38 5.82
C LEU A 66 9.45 -9.28 5.94
N GLU A 67 10.62 -8.66 5.92
CA GLU A 67 11.90 -9.31 6.17
C GLU A 67 12.26 -9.29 7.66
N GLY A 68 11.72 -8.32 8.42
CA GLY A 68 11.83 -8.28 9.87
C GLY A 68 11.59 -6.88 10.44
N ILE A 69 12.10 -6.66 11.65
CA ILE A 69 12.13 -5.36 12.32
C ILE A 69 13.55 -4.95 12.63
N CYS A 70 13.79 -3.64 12.73
CA CYS A 70 15.02 -3.13 13.33
C CYS A 70 14.72 -1.97 14.27
N VAL A 71 15.60 -1.80 15.27
CA VAL A 71 15.53 -0.71 16.25
C VAL A 71 16.79 0.12 16.09
N ASN A 72 16.64 1.43 15.96
CA ASN A 72 17.75 2.37 15.89
C ASN A 72 17.36 3.68 16.58
N GLN A 73 18.23 4.20 17.47
CA GLN A 73 18.01 5.46 18.18
C GLN A 73 16.60 5.60 18.78
N ALA A 74 16.12 4.55 19.46
CA ALA A 74 14.78 4.42 20.03
C ALA A 74 13.60 4.41 19.04
N ASN A 75 13.86 4.41 17.73
CA ASN A 75 12.82 4.25 16.71
C ASN A 75 12.73 2.80 16.23
N LEU A 76 11.49 2.31 16.11
CA LEU A 76 11.16 0.99 15.57
C LEU A 76 10.86 1.10 14.07
N TYR A 77 11.52 0.26 13.27
CA TYR A 77 11.36 0.21 11.82
C TYR A 77 10.89 -1.18 11.40
N LEU A 78 9.96 -1.21 10.45
CA LEU A 78 9.65 -2.41 9.68
C LEU A 78 10.56 -2.49 8.47
N VAL A 79 11.15 -3.66 8.25
CA VAL A 79 12.04 -3.94 7.12
C VAL A 79 11.27 -4.80 6.13
N HIS A 80 10.96 -4.23 4.97
CA HIS A 80 10.26 -4.90 3.89
C HIS A 80 11.22 -5.30 2.77
N GLU A 81 10.83 -6.29 1.99
CA GLU A 81 11.53 -6.63 0.74
C GLU A 81 11.61 -5.42 -0.20
N HIS A 82 12.72 -5.31 -0.93
CA HIS A 82 12.81 -4.42 -2.07
C HIS A 82 12.29 -5.14 -3.31
N LEU A 83 11.36 -4.52 -4.03
CA LEU A 83 10.74 -5.07 -5.23
C LEU A 83 11.16 -4.28 -6.46
N THR A 84 11.39 -4.98 -7.57
CA THR A 84 11.38 -4.39 -8.90
C THR A 84 9.92 -4.38 -9.38
N CYS A 85 9.27 -3.23 -9.30
CA CYS A 85 7.85 -3.08 -9.58
C CYS A 85 7.51 -1.65 -9.97
N ASP A 86 6.38 -1.50 -10.65
CA ASP A 86 5.74 -0.22 -10.88
C ASP A 86 4.36 -0.18 -10.21
N SER A 87 3.77 1.01 -10.08
CA SER A 87 2.37 1.09 -9.69
C SER A 87 1.47 0.60 -10.83
N LEU A 88 0.33 0.02 -10.48
CA LEU A 88 -0.65 -0.44 -11.47
C LEU A 88 -1.14 0.73 -12.34
N GLU A 89 -1.25 1.96 -11.78
CA GLU A 89 -1.54 3.17 -12.56
C GLU A 89 -0.47 3.45 -13.63
N SER A 90 0.81 3.34 -13.26
CA SER A 90 1.91 3.56 -14.20
C SER A 90 1.85 2.56 -15.36
N ILE A 91 1.56 1.30 -15.06
CA ILE A 91 1.45 0.23 -16.07
C ILE A 91 0.20 0.42 -16.95
N ILE A 92 -0.94 0.78 -16.37
CA ILE A 92 -2.14 1.14 -17.14
C ILE A 92 -1.81 2.25 -18.13
N SER A 93 -1.13 3.29 -17.64
CA SER A 93 -0.80 4.49 -18.43
C SER A 93 0.19 4.19 -19.56
N SER A 94 1.24 3.40 -19.31
CA SER A 94 2.23 3.03 -20.33
C SER A 94 1.60 2.15 -21.42
N LYS A 95 0.91 1.08 -21.02
CA LYS A 95 0.27 0.16 -21.97
C LYS A 95 -0.89 0.79 -22.74
N ARG A 96 -1.58 1.79 -22.19
CA ARG A 96 -2.59 2.57 -22.93
C ARG A 96 -1.99 3.30 -24.12
N ILE A 97 -0.77 3.82 -23.98
CA ILE A 97 -0.05 4.50 -25.07
C ILE A 97 0.37 3.48 -26.14
N GLU A 98 0.83 2.30 -25.71
CA GLU A 98 1.30 1.24 -26.62
C GLU A 98 0.15 0.55 -27.38
N ASN A 99 -0.97 0.27 -26.70
CA ASN A 99 -2.08 -0.55 -27.19
C ASN A 99 -3.43 0.18 -27.17
N TYR A 100 -3.47 1.38 -27.74
CA TYR A 100 -4.67 2.23 -27.79
C TYR A 100 -5.92 1.53 -28.36
N ARG A 101 -5.76 0.54 -29.25
CA ARG A 101 -6.86 -0.17 -29.91
C ARG A 101 -7.42 -1.38 -29.13
N TYR A 102 -6.61 -2.02 -28.30
CA TYR A 102 -6.96 -3.31 -27.68
C TYR A 102 -7.05 -3.27 -26.15
N GLY A 103 -6.69 -2.14 -25.55
CA GLY A 103 -6.58 -2.01 -24.10
C GLY A 103 -5.23 -2.52 -23.56
N PRO A 104 -4.85 -2.12 -22.33
CA PRO A 104 -3.60 -2.48 -21.71
C PRO A 104 -3.57 -3.93 -21.20
N PHE A 105 -4.72 -4.55 -20.94
CA PHE A 105 -4.81 -5.88 -20.35
C PHE A 105 -5.95 -6.69 -20.95
N SER A 106 -5.74 -8.00 -21.06
CA SER A 106 -6.79 -8.98 -21.31
C SER A 106 -7.71 -9.13 -20.10
N THR A 107 -8.93 -9.66 -20.33
CA THR A 107 -9.87 -9.98 -19.24
C THR A 107 -9.28 -10.98 -18.24
N SER A 108 -8.46 -11.92 -18.71
CA SER A 108 -7.78 -12.90 -17.85
C SER A 108 -6.74 -12.22 -16.95
N GLU A 109 -5.95 -11.27 -17.46
CA GLU A 109 -5.00 -10.51 -16.65
C GLU A 109 -5.74 -9.68 -15.58
N VAL A 110 -6.81 -8.97 -15.98
CA VAL A 110 -7.61 -8.18 -15.02
C VAL A 110 -8.20 -9.06 -13.92
N ALA A 111 -8.74 -10.23 -14.26
CA ALA A 111 -9.26 -11.18 -13.29
C ALA A 111 -8.18 -11.69 -12.33
N SER A 112 -6.97 -11.97 -12.84
CA SER A 112 -5.82 -12.40 -12.02
C SER A 112 -5.40 -11.30 -11.04
N TYR A 113 -5.24 -10.06 -11.50
CA TYR A 113 -4.86 -8.94 -10.64
C TYR A 113 -5.93 -8.66 -9.57
N LEU A 114 -7.20 -8.72 -9.94
CA LEU A 114 -8.29 -8.55 -8.99
C LEU A 114 -8.29 -9.65 -7.91
N MET A 115 -8.06 -10.91 -8.31
CA MET A 115 -7.97 -12.03 -7.39
C MET A 115 -6.86 -11.82 -6.36
N GLU A 116 -5.65 -11.47 -6.81
CA GLU A 116 -4.52 -11.22 -5.91
C GLU A 116 -4.79 -10.03 -4.97
N ILE A 117 -5.40 -8.95 -5.47
CA ILE A 117 -5.80 -7.80 -4.63
C ILE A 117 -6.80 -8.25 -3.55
N LEU A 118 -7.82 -9.04 -3.92
CA LEU A 118 -8.84 -9.53 -2.98
C LEU A 118 -8.24 -10.45 -1.91
N GLU A 119 -7.34 -11.37 -2.30
CA GLU A 119 -6.60 -12.23 -1.35
C GLU A 119 -5.77 -11.39 -0.37
N GLY A 120 -5.11 -10.33 -0.85
CA GLY A 120 -4.38 -9.40 0.02
C GLY A 120 -5.31 -8.67 1.00
N MET A 121 -6.46 -8.19 0.52
CA MET A 121 -7.45 -7.48 1.34
C MET A 121 -8.09 -8.38 2.40
N GLU A 122 -8.38 -9.64 2.06
CA GLU A 122 -8.92 -10.64 3.01
C GLU A 122 -7.97 -10.84 4.20
N VAL A 123 -6.67 -10.96 3.92
CA VAL A 123 -5.64 -11.08 4.96
C VAL A 123 -5.57 -9.81 5.79
N LEU A 124 -5.54 -8.63 5.17
CA LEU A 124 -5.51 -7.36 5.90
C LEU A 124 -6.70 -7.24 6.86
N HIS A 125 -7.90 -7.52 6.37
CA HIS A 125 -9.13 -7.45 7.16
C HIS A 125 -9.13 -8.44 8.33
N SER A 126 -8.64 -9.67 8.09
CA SER A 126 -8.54 -10.72 9.12
C SER A 126 -7.59 -10.37 10.26
N PHE A 127 -6.61 -9.50 10.00
CA PHE A 127 -5.63 -9.03 10.98
C PHE A 127 -5.91 -7.61 11.48
N GLY A 128 -7.13 -7.10 11.29
CA GLY A 128 -7.56 -5.80 11.83
C GLY A 128 -6.88 -4.60 11.15
N PHE A 129 -6.53 -4.75 9.88
CA PHE A 129 -6.09 -3.67 9.02
C PHE A 129 -7.17 -3.27 8.01
N LEU A 130 -7.11 -2.01 7.58
CA LEU A 130 -7.89 -1.45 6.48
C LEU A 130 -6.95 -0.70 5.52
N HIS A 131 -7.40 -0.43 4.31
CA HIS A 131 -6.57 0.17 3.26
C HIS A 131 -7.12 1.52 2.73
N PRO A 132 -7.25 2.54 3.60
CA PRO A 132 -7.80 3.85 3.24
C PRO A 132 -7.22 4.47 1.96
N GLY A 133 -8.12 4.61 0.99
CA GLY A 133 -7.85 5.14 -0.34
C GLY A 133 -6.98 4.23 -1.19
N LEU A 134 -7.16 2.92 -1.08
CA LEU A 134 -6.68 1.94 -2.07
C LEU A 134 -7.06 2.43 -3.48
N SER A 135 -6.12 2.38 -4.39
CA SER A 135 -6.25 2.84 -5.77
C SER A 135 -5.14 2.19 -6.61
N ALA A 136 -5.23 2.28 -7.93
CA ALA A 136 -4.20 1.72 -8.82
C ALA A 136 -2.79 2.32 -8.55
N LYS A 137 -2.71 3.54 -8.01
CA LYS A 137 -1.48 4.18 -7.52
C LYS A 137 -0.82 3.44 -6.36
N LYS A 138 -1.63 2.75 -5.55
CA LYS A 138 -1.23 2.06 -4.31
C LYS A 138 -1.24 0.53 -4.44
N VAL A 139 -1.35 0.01 -5.65
CA VAL A 139 -1.10 -1.41 -5.95
C VAL A 139 0.20 -1.50 -6.73
N LEU A 140 1.14 -2.30 -6.28
CA LEU A 140 2.39 -2.58 -7.00
C LEU A 140 2.18 -3.77 -7.93
N LEU A 141 2.69 -3.71 -9.15
CA LEU A 141 2.79 -4.86 -10.06
C LEU A 141 4.28 -5.19 -10.24
N THR A 142 4.67 -6.39 -9.84
CA THR A 142 6.06 -6.87 -10.00
C THR A 142 6.36 -7.20 -11.46
N ASP A 143 7.64 -7.27 -11.81
CA ASP A 143 8.12 -7.78 -13.09
C ASP A 143 7.68 -9.22 -13.39
N THR A 144 7.41 -10.01 -12.35
CA THR A 144 6.81 -11.36 -12.42
C THR A 144 5.30 -11.37 -12.59
N GLY A 145 4.64 -10.21 -12.69
CA GLY A 145 3.20 -10.10 -12.93
C GLY A 145 2.34 -10.30 -11.67
N GLN A 146 2.88 -10.09 -10.48
CA GLN A 146 2.14 -10.22 -9.21
C GLN A 146 1.75 -8.86 -8.64
N CYS A 147 0.50 -8.72 -8.22
CA CYS A 147 0.00 -7.59 -7.48
C CYS A 147 0.37 -7.69 -5.99
N LYS A 148 0.92 -6.59 -5.46
CA LYS A 148 1.28 -6.48 -4.03
C LYS A 148 0.69 -5.22 -3.42
N LEU A 149 -0.01 -5.40 -2.30
CA LEU A 149 -0.55 -4.32 -1.48
C LEU A 149 0.48 -3.85 -0.45
N TYR A 150 0.44 -2.56 -0.16
CA TYR A 150 1.33 -1.89 0.78
C TYR A 150 0.60 -0.64 1.33
N ASN A 151 1.14 0.06 2.32
CA ASN A 151 0.53 1.32 2.80
C ASN A 151 -0.87 1.17 3.45
N PHE A 152 -1.15 0.02 4.08
CA PHE A 152 -2.35 -0.18 4.89
C PHE A 152 -2.17 0.36 6.32
N PHE A 153 -3.27 0.46 7.06
CA PHE A 153 -3.35 1.07 8.40
C PHE A 153 -4.16 0.18 9.34
N LEU A 154 -3.93 0.31 10.65
CA LEU A 154 -4.83 -0.28 11.65
C LEU A 154 -6.25 0.20 11.41
N ALA A 155 -7.24 -0.67 11.62
CA ALA A 155 -8.65 -0.31 11.46
C ALA A 155 -9.02 0.91 12.31
N GLU A 156 -8.43 1.04 13.49
CA GLU A 156 -8.60 2.14 14.43
C GLU A 156 -8.03 3.48 13.90
N ASP A 157 -6.97 3.42 13.07
CA ASP A 157 -6.31 4.60 12.49
C ASP A 157 -6.89 4.98 11.12
N ALA A 158 -7.62 4.07 10.47
CA ALA A 158 -8.10 4.25 9.09
C ALA A 158 -9.07 5.42 8.89
N PRO A 159 -10.04 5.72 9.78
CA PRO A 159 -10.91 6.89 9.64
C PRO A 159 -10.13 8.21 9.66
N ASN A 160 -9.13 8.32 10.54
CA ASN A 160 -8.25 9.49 10.61
C ASN A 160 -7.42 9.65 9.35
N LYS A 161 -6.94 8.53 8.79
CA LYS A 161 -6.24 8.53 7.50
C LYS A 161 -7.14 9.00 6.36
N ALA A 162 -8.35 8.46 6.26
CA ALA A 162 -9.33 8.83 5.24
C ALA A 162 -9.69 10.33 5.33
N LYS A 163 -9.90 10.85 6.55
CA LYS A 163 -10.13 12.28 6.80
C LYS A 163 -8.95 13.14 6.37
N SER A 164 -7.71 12.70 6.63
CA SER A 164 -6.52 13.39 6.15
C SER A 164 -6.43 13.41 4.63
N MET A 165 -6.79 12.30 3.96
CA MET A 165 -6.85 12.27 2.50
C MET A 165 -7.90 13.24 1.95
N LYS A 166 -9.11 13.24 2.51
CA LYS A 166 -10.18 14.18 2.15
C LYS A 166 -9.77 15.66 2.25
N SER A 167 -8.90 16.00 3.20
CA SER A 167 -8.38 17.37 3.35
C SER A 167 -7.30 17.76 2.33
N ASN A 168 -6.77 16.78 1.57
CA ASN A 168 -5.80 17.04 0.52
C ASN A 168 -6.50 17.61 -0.72
N LYS A 169 -5.92 18.67 -1.31
CA LYS A 169 -6.45 19.34 -2.50
C LYS A 169 -6.52 18.42 -3.72
N ASP A 170 -5.67 17.39 -3.75
CA ASP A 170 -5.60 16.42 -4.86
C ASP A 170 -6.54 15.21 -4.67
N CYS A 171 -7.32 15.16 -3.58
CA CYS A 171 -8.27 14.07 -3.35
C CYS A 171 -9.45 14.18 -4.32
N LEU A 172 -9.64 13.15 -5.14
CA LEU A 172 -10.79 13.04 -6.02
C LEU A 172 -12.00 12.50 -5.26
N ILE A 173 -13.20 12.76 -5.78
CA ILE A 173 -14.47 12.27 -5.19
C ILE A 173 -14.48 10.74 -5.10
N ASN A 174 -13.92 10.05 -6.12
CA ASN A 174 -13.93 8.60 -6.20
C ASN A 174 -12.80 7.93 -5.40
N ASP A 175 -11.87 8.70 -4.81
CA ASP A 175 -10.76 8.14 -4.01
C ASP A 175 -11.23 7.61 -2.65
N LEU A 176 -12.44 7.99 -2.22
CA LEU A 176 -13.03 7.61 -0.94
C LEU A 176 -14.46 7.10 -1.17
N SER A 177 -14.90 6.19 -0.30
CA SER A 177 -16.29 5.74 -0.30
C SER A 177 -17.24 6.86 0.14
N PRO A 178 -18.55 6.79 -0.21
CA PRO A 178 -19.51 7.82 0.14
C PRO A 178 -19.59 8.08 1.65
N GLU A 179 -19.56 7.03 2.49
CA GLU A 179 -19.58 7.16 3.94
C GLU A 179 -18.28 7.77 4.49
N ALA A 180 -17.13 7.50 3.87
CA ALA A 180 -15.87 8.17 4.21
C ALA A 180 -15.90 9.65 3.83
N LEU A 181 -16.48 9.98 2.68
CA LEU A 181 -16.60 11.35 2.21
C LEU A 181 -17.62 12.16 3.01
N LEU A 182 -18.77 11.59 3.34
CA LEU A 182 -19.90 12.32 3.95
C LEU A 182 -19.89 12.26 5.47
N ARG A 183 -19.51 11.12 6.07
CA ARG A 183 -19.61 10.87 7.51
C ARG A 183 -18.25 10.72 8.20
N ASN A 184 -17.14 10.69 7.45
CA ASN A 184 -15.80 10.39 7.95
C ASN A 184 -15.70 9.01 8.62
N GLU A 185 -16.53 8.06 8.16
CA GLU A 185 -16.48 6.66 8.58
C GLU A 185 -15.59 5.88 7.62
N TYR A 186 -14.78 4.93 8.11
CA TYR A 186 -14.02 4.04 7.24
C TYR A 186 -14.07 2.62 7.77
N THR A 187 -14.51 1.68 6.94
CA THR A 187 -14.75 0.28 7.32
C THR A 187 -14.27 -0.67 6.22
N GLN A 188 -14.41 -1.97 6.42
CA GLN A 188 -14.15 -2.97 5.37
C GLN A 188 -15.02 -2.74 4.12
N ALA A 189 -16.25 -2.25 4.27
CA ALA A 189 -17.11 -1.91 3.12
C ALA A 189 -16.53 -0.72 2.32
N SER A 190 -15.87 0.22 2.99
CA SER A 190 -15.16 1.34 2.35
C SER A 190 -13.95 0.87 1.55
N ASP A 191 -13.27 -0.18 2.00
CA ASP A 191 -12.22 -0.86 1.25
C ASP A 191 -12.77 -1.56 0.00
N VAL A 192 -13.93 -2.22 0.11
CA VAL A 192 -14.61 -2.85 -1.04
C VAL A 192 -14.95 -1.83 -2.12
N TRP A 193 -15.41 -0.63 -1.74
CA TRP A 193 -15.58 0.49 -2.68
C TRP A 193 -14.27 0.82 -3.42
N CYS A 194 -13.16 0.95 -2.68
CA CYS A 194 -11.87 1.25 -3.28
C CYS A 194 -11.40 0.13 -4.23
N VAL A 195 -11.64 -1.14 -3.92
CA VAL A 195 -11.36 -2.27 -4.83
C VAL A 195 -12.18 -2.13 -6.13
N ALA A 196 -13.46 -1.76 -6.04
CA ALA A 196 -14.29 -1.52 -7.22
C ALA A 196 -13.74 -0.39 -8.10
N VAL A 197 -13.19 0.68 -7.50
CA VAL A 197 -12.51 1.75 -8.23
C VAL A 197 -11.23 1.26 -8.92
N VAL A 198 -10.45 0.37 -8.28
CA VAL A 198 -9.28 -0.25 -8.92
C VAL A 198 -9.71 -1.12 -10.12
N LEU A 199 -10.74 -1.94 -9.95
CA LEU A 199 -11.30 -2.75 -11.04
C LEU A 199 -11.80 -1.87 -12.19
N TRP A 200 -12.50 -0.78 -11.88
CA TRP A 200 -12.92 0.19 -12.89
C TRP A 200 -11.72 0.72 -13.67
N ASN A 201 -10.68 1.19 -12.98
CA ASN A 201 -9.47 1.71 -13.63
C ASN A 201 -8.76 0.67 -14.52
N LEU A 202 -8.76 -0.60 -14.13
CA LEU A 202 -8.23 -1.70 -14.94
C LEU A 202 -9.04 -1.90 -16.22
N MET A 203 -10.38 -1.87 -16.12
CA MET A 203 -11.31 -2.10 -17.22
C MET A 203 -11.45 -0.92 -18.18
N THR A 204 -11.33 0.32 -17.67
CA THR A 204 -11.48 1.56 -18.45
C THR A 204 -10.15 2.21 -18.79
N TYR A 205 -9.03 1.56 -18.47
CA TYR A 205 -7.69 2.01 -18.84
C TYR A 205 -7.30 3.36 -18.20
N GLY A 206 -7.73 3.54 -16.94
CA GLY A 206 -7.49 4.75 -16.16
C GLY A 206 -8.29 5.95 -16.65
N MET A 207 -9.40 5.73 -17.37
CA MET A 207 -10.37 6.78 -17.69
C MET A 207 -11.30 6.95 -16.48
N ILE A 208 -11.23 8.13 -15.87
CA ILE A 208 -12.12 8.62 -14.80
C ILE A 208 -12.93 9.76 -15.37
#